data_AF-A0A350VZL3-F1
#
_entry.id   AF-A0A350VZL3-F1
#
_cell.length_a   1.000
_cell.length_b   1.000
_cell.length_c   1.000
_cell.angle_alpha   90.00
_cell.angle_beta   90.00
_cell.angle_gamma   90.00
#
_symmetry.space_group_name_H-M   'P 1'
#
loop_
_entity.id
_entity.type
_entity.pdbx_description
1 polymer ?
#
loop_
_entity_poly.entity_id
_entity_poly.type
_entity_poly.pdbx_seq_one_letter_code
_entity_poly.pdbx_strand_id
1 'polypeptide(L)'
;MAEKTYHEQERNKCILELRILQSELPKFLKDYFRGIEYSTAPRTQIAYATDLKTFFEYIKDTNSMYKNTDIHDIDLGILSRLNAQDIEEYLDYLKLYTKNGHELANDERAIKRKLSALRSMYHYYHKNRIIKENPVTQVDLPKIHKKQIIRLDDEEVGELLNVVESGEHLTKKQSECHDKLKVRDTAILTLLLGTGIRVSECVGINLDDVDYINDRIKIVRKGGYESFVYYGEEVRQALLDYMEERDEIEPMKGHENALFLSSQRRRITVRSIELLVKKYASTVTGKHITPHKLRSTYGTNLYKETGDIYLVADVLGHSDVNTTRKHYAELEEDRKKKFKDAVTLRHKDNQF
;
A
#
# COMPACT_ATOMS: atom_id res chain seq x y z
N MET A 1 -32.47 -2.59 3.52
CA MET A 1 -31.19 -2.33 4.20
C MET A 1 -30.30 -1.64 3.19
N ALA A 2 -29.67 -0.51 3.54
CA ALA A 2 -28.72 0.14 2.65
C ALA A 2 -27.59 -0.82 2.28
N GLU A 3 -27.17 -0.83 1.03
CA GLU A 3 -26.07 -1.67 0.57
C GLU A 3 -24.75 -1.17 1.16
N LYS A 4 -23.94 -2.09 1.69
CA LYS A 4 -22.66 -1.74 2.34
C LYS A 4 -21.66 -1.25 1.31
N THR A 5 -20.92 -0.18 1.62
CA THR A 5 -19.87 0.33 0.73
C THR A 5 -18.72 -0.66 0.57
N TYR A 6 -17.93 -0.52 -0.50
CA TYR A 6 -16.72 -1.34 -0.71
C TYR A 6 -15.78 -1.34 0.52
N HIS A 7 -15.58 -0.16 1.13
CA HIS A 7 -14.70 -0.02 2.28
C HIS A 7 -15.26 -0.71 3.53
N GLU A 8 -16.58 -0.69 3.74
CA GLU A 8 -17.24 -1.43 4.82
C GLU A 8 -17.17 -2.94 4.61
N GLN A 9 -17.34 -3.41 3.37
CA GLN A 9 -17.20 -4.83 3.03
C GLN A 9 -15.78 -5.34 3.31
N GLU A 10 -14.75 -4.61 2.87
CA GLU A 10 -13.35 -4.95 3.15
C GLU A 10 -13.04 -4.91 4.65
N ARG A 11 -13.55 -3.92 5.38
CA ARG A 11 -13.42 -3.84 6.84
C ARG A 11 -14.03 -5.07 7.53
N ASN A 12 -15.26 -5.45 7.15
CA ASN A 12 -15.96 -6.61 7.71
C ASN A 12 -15.19 -7.90 7.44
N LYS A 13 -14.67 -8.08 6.22
CA LYS A 13 -13.82 -9.23 5.87
C LYS A 13 -12.59 -9.30 6.77
N CYS A 14 -11.90 -8.19 6.98
CA CYS A 14 -10.75 -8.15 7.88
C CYS A 14 -11.11 -8.51 9.34
N ILE A 15 -12.26 -8.05 9.84
CA ILE A 15 -12.71 -8.38 11.20
C ILE A 15 -12.96 -9.89 11.35
N LEU A 16 -13.57 -10.53 10.35
CA LEU A 16 -13.82 -11.98 10.37
C LEU A 16 -12.51 -12.77 10.32
N GLU A 17 -11.58 -12.39 9.45
CA GLU A 17 -10.26 -13.01 9.34
C GLU A 17 -9.46 -12.87 10.64
N LEU A 18 -9.50 -11.70 11.28
CA LEU A 18 -8.85 -11.48 12.56
C LEU A 18 -9.42 -12.39 13.66
N ARG A 19 -10.73 -12.63 13.69
CA ARG A 19 -11.36 -13.54 14.67
C ARG A 19 -10.86 -14.98 14.51
N ILE A 20 -10.70 -15.44 13.27
CA ILE A 20 -10.14 -16.77 12.97
C ILE A 20 -8.70 -16.85 13.49
N LEU A 21 -7.86 -15.87 13.15
CA LEU A 21 -6.46 -15.83 13.61
C LEU A 21 -6.34 -15.77 15.14
N GLN A 22 -7.20 -15.00 15.81
CA GLN A 22 -7.22 -14.93 17.27
C GLN A 22 -7.61 -16.25 17.95
N SER A 23 -8.34 -17.13 17.25
CA SER A 23 -8.69 -18.45 17.79
C SER A 23 -7.51 -19.41 17.85
N GLU A 24 -6.46 -19.15 17.08
CA GLU A 24 -5.22 -19.95 16.99
C GLU A 24 -4.09 -19.40 17.87
N LEU A 25 -4.37 -18.32 18.62
CA LEU A 25 -3.40 -17.59 19.42
C LEU A 25 -3.63 -17.79 20.93
N PRO A 26 -2.64 -17.47 21.79
CA PRO A 26 -2.83 -17.47 23.24
C PRO A 26 -4.01 -16.59 23.66
N LYS A 27 -4.82 -17.08 24.62
CA LYS A 27 -6.09 -16.43 25.01
C LYS A 27 -5.91 -14.98 25.46
N PHE A 28 -4.79 -14.68 26.14
CA PHE A 28 -4.50 -13.34 26.66
C PHE A 28 -4.39 -12.30 25.54
N LEU A 29 -4.00 -12.67 24.31
CA LEU A 29 -3.90 -11.72 23.19
C LEU A 29 -5.22 -11.08 22.79
N LYS A 30 -6.37 -11.67 23.14
CA LYS A 30 -7.67 -11.03 22.92
C LYS A 30 -7.73 -9.66 23.59
N ASP A 31 -7.12 -9.51 24.76
CA ASP A 31 -7.10 -8.24 25.48
C ASP A 31 -6.20 -7.22 24.78
N TYR A 32 -5.04 -7.64 24.28
CA TYR A 32 -4.20 -6.79 23.44
C TYR A 32 -4.92 -6.29 22.19
N PHE A 33 -5.58 -7.18 21.43
CA PHE A 33 -6.28 -6.78 20.21
C PHE A 33 -7.48 -5.85 20.49
N ARG A 34 -8.23 -6.08 21.57
CA ARG A 34 -9.26 -5.13 22.05
C ARG A 34 -8.65 -3.78 22.40
N GLY A 35 -7.51 -3.78 23.08
CA GLY A 35 -6.81 -2.58 23.51
C GLY A 35 -6.30 -1.70 22.37
N ILE A 36 -6.00 -2.27 21.20
CA ILE A 36 -5.54 -1.54 20.01
C ILE A 36 -6.64 -1.33 18.95
N GLU A 37 -7.88 -1.76 19.22
CA GLU A 37 -8.95 -1.81 18.22
C GLU A 37 -9.23 -0.44 17.59
N TYR A 38 -9.27 0.61 18.41
CA TYR A 38 -9.58 1.97 17.97
C TYR A 38 -8.37 2.71 17.38
N SER A 39 -7.15 2.35 17.77
CA SER A 39 -5.92 3.01 17.30
C SER A 39 -5.32 2.38 16.05
N THR A 40 -5.70 1.14 15.73
CA THR A 40 -5.02 0.32 14.73
C THR A 40 -6.02 -0.25 13.73
N ALA A 41 -5.79 0.00 12.44
CA ALA A 41 -6.67 -0.49 11.38
C ALA A 41 -6.77 -2.03 11.37
N PRO A 42 -7.95 -2.62 11.05
CA PRO A 42 -8.15 -4.08 11.07
C PRO A 42 -7.12 -4.87 10.26
N ARG A 43 -6.73 -4.38 9.08
CA ARG A 43 -5.68 -5.00 8.25
C ARG A 43 -4.31 -5.03 8.94
N THR A 44 -3.99 -4.00 9.71
CA THR A 44 -2.76 -3.97 10.53
C THR A 44 -2.86 -4.95 11.70
N GLN A 45 -4.04 -5.09 12.32
CA GLN A 45 -4.27 -6.09 13.37
C GLN A 45 -4.12 -7.52 12.84
N ILE A 46 -4.60 -7.83 11.63
CA ILE A 46 -4.35 -9.12 10.96
C ILE A 46 -2.86 -9.36 10.80
N ALA A 47 -2.12 -8.39 10.26
CA ALA A 47 -0.68 -8.50 10.08
C ALA A 47 0.04 -8.77 11.42
N TYR A 48 -0.38 -8.08 12.48
CA TYR A 48 0.13 -8.33 13.84
C TYR A 48 -0.23 -9.74 14.32
N ALA A 49 -1.45 -10.21 14.14
CA ALA A 49 -1.86 -11.56 14.52
C ALA A 49 -1.03 -12.64 13.79
N THR A 50 -0.81 -12.50 12.48
CA THR A 50 0.03 -13.42 11.71
C THR A 50 1.49 -13.41 12.17
N ASP A 51 2.05 -12.23 12.45
CA ASP A 51 3.43 -12.11 12.93
C ASP A 51 3.58 -12.67 14.35
N LEU A 52 2.65 -12.36 15.25
CA LEU A 52 2.62 -12.90 16.61
C LEU A 52 2.44 -14.43 16.60
N LYS A 53 1.61 -14.97 15.69
CA LYS A 53 1.50 -16.43 15.51
C LYS A 53 2.86 -17.05 15.21
N THR A 54 3.65 -16.42 14.33
CA THR A 54 5.01 -16.89 14.02
C THR A 54 5.91 -16.91 15.27
N PHE A 55 5.76 -15.92 16.16
CA PHE A 55 6.52 -15.86 17.42
C PHE A 55 6.11 -16.97 18.40
N PHE A 56 4.81 -17.24 18.56
CA PHE A 56 4.36 -18.32 19.45
C PHE A 56 4.65 -19.71 18.89
N GLU A 57 4.62 -19.89 17.56
CA GLU A 57 5.13 -21.10 16.90
C GLU A 57 6.62 -21.29 17.20
N TYR A 58 7.44 -20.23 17.14
CA TYR A 58 8.85 -20.29 17.54
C TYR A 58 9.03 -20.73 19.00
N ILE A 59 8.25 -20.16 19.94
CA ILE A 59 8.32 -20.55 21.35
C ILE A 59 8.03 -22.04 21.51
N LYS A 60 6.97 -22.53 20.85
CA LYS A 60 6.58 -23.94 20.90
C LYS A 60 7.63 -24.86 20.28
N ASP A 61 8.19 -24.50 19.12
CA ASP A 61 8.98 -25.45 18.33
C ASP A 61 10.47 -25.41 18.65
N THR A 62 11.00 -24.24 19.03
CA THR A 62 12.44 -23.96 18.99
C THR A 62 13.00 -23.37 20.29
N ASN A 63 12.23 -22.61 21.07
CA ASN A 63 12.76 -21.98 22.29
C ASN A 63 13.28 -23.03 23.29
N SER A 64 14.46 -22.78 23.85
CA SER A 64 15.20 -23.72 24.70
C SER A 64 14.46 -24.14 25.97
N MET A 65 13.63 -23.25 26.55
CA MET A 65 12.96 -23.46 27.83
C MET A 65 11.51 -23.94 27.68
N TYR A 66 10.82 -23.49 26.64
CA TYR A 66 9.37 -23.68 26.49
C TYR A 66 8.97 -24.58 25.31
N LYS A 67 9.92 -25.30 24.71
CA LYS A 67 9.65 -26.25 23.63
C LYS A 67 8.55 -27.25 24.00
N ASN A 68 7.70 -27.58 23.03
CA ASN A 68 6.52 -28.45 23.13
C ASN A 68 5.36 -27.90 23.99
N THR A 69 5.42 -26.65 24.45
CA THR A 69 4.27 -25.99 25.07
C THR A 69 3.21 -25.71 24.00
N ASP A 70 1.95 -26.09 24.23
CA ASP A 70 0.89 -25.73 23.30
C ASP A 70 0.71 -24.21 23.26
N ILE A 71 0.41 -23.66 22.08
CA ILE A 71 0.27 -22.20 21.90
C ILE A 71 -0.81 -21.64 22.84
N HIS A 72 -1.87 -22.40 23.13
CA HIS A 72 -2.94 -21.94 24.02
C HIS A 72 -2.57 -21.98 25.50
N ASP A 73 -1.52 -22.72 25.87
CA ASP A 73 -1.00 -22.82 27.24
C ASP A 73 0.09 -21.78 27.52
N ILE A 74 0.56 -21.06 26.50
CA ILE A 74 1.45 -19.92 26.69
C ILE A 74 0.69 -18.80 27.40
N ASP A 75 1.15 -18.43 28.59
CA ASP A 75 0.54 -17.38 29.41
C ASP A 75 1.45 -16.15 29.59
N LEU A 76 0.93 -15.15 30.30
CA LEU A 76 1.68 -13.92 30.61
C LEU A 76 2.87 -14.17 31.55
N GLY A 77 2.88 -15.27 32.31
CA GLY A 77 3.99 -15.66 33.19
C GLY A 77 5.19 -16.18 32.40
N ILE A 78 4.96 -16.96 31.33
CA ILE A 78 5.99 -17.32 30.35
C ILE A 78 6.51 -16.05 29.69
N LEU A 79 5.62 -15.20 29.19
CA LEU A 79 6.00 -13.96 28.49
C LEU A 79 6.84 -13.02 29.37
N SER A 80 6.57 -12.97 30.68
CA SER A 80 7.31 -12.15 31.65
C SER A 80 8.70 -12.68 31.98
N ARG A 81 8.99 -13.96 31.67
CA ARG A 81 10.29 -14.61 31.93
C ARG A 81 11.25 -14.53 30.74
N LEU A 82 10.74 -14.20 29.56
CA LEU A 82 11.57 -14.00 28.38
C LEU A 82 12.43 -12.74 28.53
N ASN A 83 13.69 -12.83 28.14
CA ASN A 83 14.67 -11.76 28.21
C ASN A 83 15.16 -11.37 26.80
N ALA A 84 16.12 -10.43 26.69
CA ALA A 84 16.63 -9.97 25.40
C ALA A 84 17.23 -11.11 24.55
N GLN A 85 17.90 -12.09 25.18
CA GLN A 85 18.49 -13.23 24.48
C GLN A 85 17.43 -14.07 23.78
N ASP A 86 16.27 -14.32 24.40
CA ASP A 86 15.16 -15.04 23.76
C ASP A 86 14.64 -14.29 22.51
N ILE A 87 14.65 -12.95 22.55
CA ILE A 87 14.25 -12.14 21.40
C ILE A 87 15.32 -12.18 20.30
N GLU A 88 16.60 -12.18 20.65
CA GLU A 88 17.70 -12.34 19.69
C GLU A 88 17.69 -13.72 19.03
N GLU A 89 17.44 -14.78 19.78
CA GLU A 89 17.23 -16.14 19.25
C GLU A 89 16.04 -16.19 18.29
N TYR A 90 14.94 -15.51 18.60
CA TYR A 90 13.82 -15.37 17.68
C TYR A 90 14.21 -14.62 16.40
N LEU A 91 15.00 -13.55 16.49
CA LEU A 91 15.47 -12.83 15.31
C LEU A 91 16.37 -13.69 14.43
N ASP A 92 17.21 -14.53 15.03
CA ASP A 92 18.04 -15.48 14.29
C ASP A 92 17.18 -16.54 13.58
N TYR A 93 16.21 -17.12 14.30
CA TYR A 93 15.20 -18.01 13.72
C TYR A 93 14.47 -17.38 12.52
N LEU A 94 14.12 -16.10 12.60
CA LEU A 94 13.45 -15.42 11.50
C LEU A 94 14.30 -15.28 10.23
N LYS A 95 15.63 -15.40 10.29
CA LYS A 95 16.47 -15.35 9.09
C LYS A 95 16.18 -16.53 8.18
N LEU A 96 16.01 -17.73 8.75
CA LEU A 96 15.69 -18.95 8.03
C LEU A 96 14.99 -19.94 8.95
N TYR A 97 13.76 -20.31 8.60
CA TYR A 97 12.97 -21.29 9.37
C TYR A 97 12.06 -22.12 8.48
N THR A 98 11.71 -23.31 8.94
CA THR A 98 10.79 -24.20 8.23
C THR A 98 9.39 -24.07 8.80
N LYS A 99 8.41 -23.81 7.94
CA LYS A 99 6.99 -23.79 8.30
C LYS A 99 6.20 -24.66 7.33
N ASN A 100 5.44 -25.61 7.86
CA ASN A 100 4.63 -26.55 7.06
C ASN A 100 5.44 -27.27 5.95
N GLY A 101 6.69 -27.63 6.24
CA GLY A 101 7.58 -28.30 5.27
C GLY A 101 8.22 -27.37 4.23
N HIS A 102 7.99 -26.06 4.30
CA HIS A 102 8.62 -25.08 3.41
C HIS A 102 9.64 -24.24 4.16
N GLU A 103 10.83 -24.10 3.57
CA GLU A 103 11.86 -23.19 4.04
C GLU A 103 11.47 -21.73 3.72
N LEU A 104 11.50 -20.88 4.73
CA LEU A 104 11.15 -19.47 4.65
C LEU A 104 12.34 -18.63 5.10
N ALA A 105 12.82 -17.76 4.21
CA ALA A 105 13.81 -16.74 4.52
C ALA A 105 13.14 -15.36 4.56
N ASN A 106 13.39 -14.58 5.61
CA ASN A 106 12.90 -13.21 5.71
C ASN A 106 14.01 -12.20 5.38
N ASP A 107 13.65 -11.16 4.63
CA ASP A 107 14.51 -9.98 4.50
C ASP A 107 14.46 -9.10 5.77
N GLU A 108 15.39 -8.15 5.89
CA GLU A 108 15.48 -7.23 7.02
C GLU A 108 14.17 -6.46 7.28
N ARG A 109 13.39 -6.17 6.22
CA ARG A 109 12.12 -5.45 6.31
C ARG A 109 11.05 -6.34 6.93
N ALA A 110 10.97 -7.59 6.52
CA ALA A 110 10.07 -8.59 7.08
C ALA A 110 10.41 -8.87 8.54
N ILE A 111 11.69 -9.01 8.89
CA ILE A 111 12.15 -9.16 10.29
C ILE A 111 11.73 -7.94 11.11
N LYS A 112 12.03 -6.71 10.64
CA LYS A 112 11.64 -5.48 11.34
C LYS A 112 10.11 -5.37 11.54
N ARG A 113 9.32 -5.78 10.55
CA ARG A 113 7.85 -5.79 10.62
C ARG A 113 7.36 -6.75 11.70
N LYS A 114 7.87 -7.99 11.71
CA LYS A 114 7.55 -8.99 12.74
C LYS A 114 7.90 -8.51 14.15
N LEU A 115 9.09 -7.92 14.30
CA LEU A 115 9.53 -7.34 15.56
C LEU A 115 8.66 -6.13 15.99
N SER A 116 8.10 -5.38 15.05
CA SER A 116 7.18 -4.28 15.35
C SER A 116 5.85 -4.79 15.96
N ALA A 117 5.32 -5.90 15.47
CA ALA A 117 4.14 -6.55 16.05
C ALA A 117 4.43 -7.02 17.49
N LEU A 118 5.59 -7.64 17.70
CA LEU A 118 6.06 -8.10 19.00
C LEU A 118 6.24 -6.94 19.99
N ARG A 119 6.90 -5.86 19.56
CA ARG A 119 7.09 -4.65 20.35
C ARG A 119 5.77 -4.01 20.75
N SER A 120 4.79 -3.98 19.85
CA SER A 120 3.44 -3.45 20.13
C SER A 120 2.72 -4.27 21.21
N MET A 121 2.78 -5.60 21.13
CA MET A 121 2.21 -6.50 22.14
C MET A 121 2.87 -6.31 23.52
N TYR A 122 4.20 -6.39 23.61
CA TYR A 122 4.91 -6.18 24.88
C TYR A 122 4.69 -4.77 25.43
N HIS A 123 4.66 -3.75 24.57
CA HIS A 123 4.36 -2.38 25.00
C HIS A 123 2.99 -2.26 25.64
N TYR A 124 1.96 -2.92 25.09
CA TYR A 124 0.62 -2.95 25.69
C TYR A 124 0.63 -3.54 27.10
N TYR A 125 1.21 -4.73 27.28
CA TYR A 125 1.23 -5.37 28.61
C TYR A 125 2.13 -4.66 29.61
N HIS A 126 3.23 -4.07 29.15
CA HIS A 126 4.09 -3.23 29.98
C HIS A 126 3.40 -1.94 30.41
N LYS A 127 2.73 -1.23 29.49
CA LYS A 127 1.96 -0.01 29.78
C LYS A 127 0.85 -0.27 30.80
N ASN A 128 0.20 -1.43 30.72
CA ASN A 128 -0.83 -1.86 31.66
C ASN A 128 -0.27 -2.48 32.95
N ARG A 129 1.05 -2.45 33.17
CA ARG A 129 1.75 -2.98 34.35
C ARG A 129 1.51 -4.47 34.61
N ILE A 130 1.14 -5.23 33.57
CA ILE A 130 0.97 -6.69 33.62
C ILE A 130 2.33 -7.37 33.53
N ILE A 131 3.21 -6.84 32.67
CA ILE A 131 4.61 -7.27 32.57
C ILE A 131 5.51 -6.13 33.06
N LYS A 132 6.51 -6.45 33.88
CA LYS A 132 7.43 -5.47 34.47
C LYS A 132 8.43 -4.90 33.47
N GLU A 133 8.95 -5.73 32.58
CA GLU A 133 10.02 -5.37 31.64
C GLU A 133 9.64 -5.70 30.20
N ASN A 134 10.11 -4.90 29.26
CA ASN A 134 9.91 -5.14 27.83
C ASN A 134 11.24 -5.53 27.18
N PRO A 135 11.54 -6.83 27.03
CA PRO A 135 12.83 -7.28 26.48
C PRO A 135 13.04 -6.84 25.03
N VAL A 136 11.96 -6.59 24.28
CA VAL A 136 12.01 -6.16 22.86
C VAL A 136 12.59 -4.75 22.69
N THR A 137 12.64 -3.96 23.78
CA THR A 137 13.25 -2.62 23.75
C THR A 137 14.77 -2.66 23.84
N GLN A 138 15.34 -3.77 24.33
CA GLN A 138 16.79 -3.96 24.49
C GLN A 138 17.45 -4.51 23.21
N VAL A 139 16.65 -4.95 22.23
CA VAL A 139 17.12 -5.57 21.00
C VAL A 139 17.18 -4.56 19.85
N ASP A 140 18.33 -4.52 19.18
CA ASP A 140 18.56 -3.66 18.03
C ASP A 140 17.76 -4.10 16.80
N LEU A 141 17.29 -3.10 16.04
CA LEU A 141 16.55 -3.34 14.80
C LEU A 141 17.52 -3.52 13.62
N PRO A 142 17.22 -4.41 12.66
CA PRO A 142 17.98 -4.50 11.43
C PRO A 142 18.04 -3.14 10.72
N LYS A 143 19.24 -2.76 10.26
CA LYS A 143 19.45 -1.53 9.50
C LYS A 143 18.91 -1.70 8.08
N ILE A 144 17.73 -1.16 7.81
CA ILE A 144 17.16 -1.21 6.46
C ILE A 144 17.95 -0.29 5.53
N HIS A 145 18.61 -0.90 4.54
CA HIS A 145 19.20 -0.17 3.42
C HIS A 145 18.12 0.47 2.53
N LYS A 146 18.33 1.74 2.15
CA LYS A 146 17.46 2.45 1.21
C LYS A 146 17.61 1.83 -0.18
N LYS A 147 16.49 1.42 -0.78
CA LYS A 147 16.45 1.02 -2.19
C LYS A 147 16.12 2.25 -3.04
N GLN A 148 16.68 2.32 -4.24
CA GLN A 148 16.32 3.35 -5.21
C GLN A 148 14.82 3.27 -5.54
N ILE A 149 14.19 4.43 -5.69
CA ILE A 149 12.78 4.51 -6.06
C ILE A 149 12.68 4.29 -7.56
N ILE A 150 12.04 3.20 -7.94
CA ILE A 150 11.78 2.84 -9.34
C ILE A 150 10.51 3.57 -9.79
N ARG A 151 10.61 4.30 -10.90
CA ARG A 151 9.57 5.11 -11.53
C ARG A 151 9.67 4.98 -13.05
N LEU A 152 8.58 5.34 -13.72
CA LEU A 152 8.59 5.55 -15.16
C LEU A 152 9.15 6.94 -15.46
N ASP A 153 9.84 7.09 -16.58
CA ASP A 153 10.13 8.41 -17.17
C ASP A 153 9.01 8.86 -18.10
N ASP A 154 9.13 10.07 -18.67
CA ASP A 154 8.06 10.71 -19.42
C ASP A 154 7.80 10.00 -20.77
N GLU A 155 8.84 9.43 -21.38
CA GLU A 155 8.74 8.62 -22.60
C GLU A 155 8.06 7.27 -22.30
N GLU A 156 8.48 6.57 -21.24
CA GLU A 156 7.85 5.31 -20.83
C GLU A 156 6.38 5.49 -20.42
N VAL A 157 5.99 6.66 -19.88
CA VAL A 157 4.58 6.95 -19.58
C VAL A 157 3.76 7.05 -20.87
N GLY A 158 4.24 7.81 -21.86
CA GLY A 158 3.56 7.94 -23.15
C GLY A 158 3.47 6.59 -23.87
N GLU A 159 4.56 5.83 -23.90
CA GLU A 159 4.59 4.50 -24.51
C GLU A 159 3.63 3.52 -23.80
N LEU A 160 3.54 3.58 -22.47
CA LEU A 160 2.57 2.77 -21.72
C LEU A 160 1.13 3.05 -22.14
N LEU A 161 0.74 4.31 -22.28
CA LEU A 161 -0.61 4.67 -22.71
C LEU A 161 -0.85 4.24 -24.16
N ASN A 162 0.11 4.49 -25.06
CA ASN A 162 0.04 4.04 -26.45
C ASN A 162 -0.18 2.53 -26.58
N VAL A 163 0.57 1.71 -25.83
CA VAL A 163 0.43 0.25 -25.85
C VAL A 163 -0.94 -0.19 -25.31
N VAL A 164 -1.49 0.52 -24.32
CA VAL A 164 -2.80 0.19 -23.76
C VAL A 164 -3.92 0.48 -24.75
N GLU A 165 -3.77 1.52 -25.57
CA GLU A 165 -4.73 1.88 -26.61
C GLU A 165 -4.61 1.00 -27.85
N SER A 166 -3.38 0.79 -28.36
CA SER A 166 -3.11 0.06 -29.60
C SER A 166 -3.14 -1.46 -29.43
N GLY A 167 -2.72 -1.96 -28.27
CA GLY A 167 -2.51 -3.39 -28.03
C GLY A 167 -1.24 -3.93 -28.68
N GLU A 168 -0.36 -3.06 -29.20
CA GLU A 168 0.93 -3.45 -29.78
C GLU A 168 1.82 -4.15 -28.76
N HIS A 169 2.70 -5.03 -29.23
CA HIS A 169 3.62 -5.83 -28.39
C HIS A 169 2.98 -6.79 -27.38
N LEU A 170 1.64 -6.91 -27.38
CA LEU A 170 0.94 -7.92 -26.59
C LEU A 170 1.07 -9.31 -27.24
N THR A 171 1.14 -10.34 -26.39
CA THR A 171 1.02 -11.73 -26.87
C THR A 171 -0.39 -11.98 -27.41
N LYS A 172 -0.54 -12.96 -28.32
CA LYS A 172 -1.84 -13.33 -28.91
C LYS A 172 -2.97 -13.48 -27.86
N LYS A 173 -2.69 -14.16 -26.75
CA LYS A 173 -3.65 -14.35 -25.65
C LYS A 173 -4.01 -13.04 -24.94
N GLN A 174 -3.06 -12.12 -24.81
CA GLN A 174 -3.30 -10.80 -24.23
C GLN A 174 -4.12 -9.92 -25.19
N SER A 175 -3.86 -9.98 -26.49
CA SER A 175 -4.62 -9.23 -27.51
C SER A 175 -6.10 -9.60 -27.53
N GLU A 176 -6.45 -10.89 -27.48
CA GLU A 176 -7.85 -11.34 -27.42
C GLU A 176 -8.63 -10.77 -26.21
N CYS A 177 -7.94 -10.53 -25.10
CA CYS A 177 -8.54 -9.91 -23.91
C CYS A 177 -8.51 -8.38 -23.98
N HIS A 178 -7.52 -7.80 -24.65
CA HIS A 178 -7.32 -6.37 -24.82
C HIS A 178 -8.48 -5.76 -25.61
N ASP A 179 -8.89 -6.37 -26.72
CA ASP A 179 -9.95 -5.83 -27.59
C ASP A 179 -11.26 -5.51 -26.83
N LYS A 180 -11.58 -6.30 -25.80
CA LYS A 180 -12.81 -6.15 -24.99
C LYS A 180 -12.65 -5.23 -23.78
N LEU A 181 -11.42 -4.93 -23.38
CA LEU A 181 -11.11 -4.29 -22.10
C LEU A 181 -10.25 -3.04 -22.28
N LYS A 182 -9.84 -2.70 -23.51
CA LYS A 182 -8.89 -1.63 -23.79
C LYS A 182 -9.35 -0.29 -23.23
N VAL A 183 -10.60 0.10 -23.45
CA VAL A 183 -11.10 1.43 -23.02
C VAL A 183 -11.12 1.52 -21.49
N ARG A 184 -11.58 0.46 -20.81
CA ARG A 184 -11.46 0.36 -19.35
C ARG A 184 -10.00 0.43 -18.88
N ASP A 185 -9.11 -0.35 -19.50
CA ASP A 185 -7.72 -0.45 -19.10
C ASP A 185 -7.00 0.90 -19.30
N THR A 186 -7.29 1.62 -20.39
CA THR A 186 -6.86 3.00 -20.65
C THR A 186 -7.37 3.92 -19.55
N ALA A 187 -8.68 3.95 -19.29
CA ALA A 187 -9.28 4.80 -18.26
C ALA A 187 -8.65 4.58 -16.86
N ILE A 188 -8.39 3.32 -16.47
CA ILE A 188 -7.75 3.01 -15.19
C ILE A 188 -6.31 3.53 -15.14
N LEU A 189 -5.51 3.30 -16.18
CA LEU A 189 -4.11 3.71 -16.20
C LEU A 189 -3.95 5.22 -16.30
N THR A 190 -4.71 5.87 -17.17
CA THR A 190 -4.76 7.33 -17.31
C THR A 190 -5.20 7.97 -16.00
N LEU A 191 -6.21 7.45 -15.32
CA LEU A 191 -6.61 7.95 -14.00
C LEU A 191 -5.50 7.82 -12.96
N LEU A 192 -4.86 6.64 -12.86
CA LEU A 192 -3.77 6.40 -11.90
C LEU A 192 -2.55 7.31 -12.15
N LEU A 193 -2.21 7.52 -13.42
CA LEU A 193 -1.09 8.37 -13.84
C LEU A 193 -1.41 9.86 -13.78
N GLY A 194 -2.66 10.26 -13.99
CA GLY A 194 -3.10 11.66 -14.01
C GLY A 194 -3.48 12.24 -12.65
N THR A 195 -3.76 11.39 -11.65
CA THR A 195 -4.19 11.84 -10.31
C THR A 195 -3.32 11.32 -9.18
N GLY A 196 -2.52 10.28 -9.43
CA GLY A 196 -1.69 9.65 -8.41
C GLY A 196 -2.47 9.00 -7.26
N ILE A 197 -3.76 8.67 -7.42
CA ILE A 197 -4.53 7.97 -6.39
C ILE A 197 -3.96 6.58 -6.06
N ARG A 198 -4.23 6.09 -4.86
CA ARG A 198 -3.87 4.71 -4.46
C ARG A 198 -4.75 3.72 -5.21
N VAL A 199 -4.23 2.52 -5.48
CA VAL A 199 -5.01 1.44 -6.12
C VAL A 199 -6.29 1.10 -5.36
N SER A 200 -6.27 1.14 -4.03
CA SER A 200 -7.47 0.90 -3.21
C SER A 200 -8.49 2.04 -3.27
N GLU A 201 -8.02 3.27 -3.54
CA GLU A 201 -8.89 4.43 -3.77
C GLU A 201 -9.55 4.26 -5.15
N CYS A 202 -8.77 3.95 -6.20
CA CYS A 202 -9.27 3.66 -7.55
C CYS A 202 -10.34 2.55 -7.58
N VAL A 203 -10.08 1.41 -6.92
CA VAL A 203 -11.05 0.30 -6.81
C VAL A 203 -12.33 0.72 -6.09
N GLY A 204 -12.25 1.66 -5.16
CA GLY A 204 -13.37 2.09 -4.32
C GLY A 204 -14.34 3.06 -4.99
N ILE A 205 -13.98 3.66 -6.12
CA ILE A 205 -14.78 4.70 -6.80
C ILE A 205 -16.14 4.12 -7.25
N ASN A 206 -17.20 4.87 -6.98
CA ASN A 206 -18.53 4.63 -7.53
C ASN A 206 -18.86 5.60 -8.67
N LEU A 207 -19.92 5.30 -9.41
CA LEU A 207 -20.44 6.18 -10.46
C LEU A 207 -20.71 7.60 -9.92
N ASP A 208 -21.42 7.70 -8.79
CA ASP A 208 -21.78 8.99 -8.16
C ASP A 208 -20.60 9.73 -7.50
N ASP A 209 -19.40 9.14 -7.50
CA ASP A 209 -18.21 9.77 -6.94
C ASP A 209 -17.48 10.65 -7.97
N VAL A 210 -17.82 10.56 -9.26
CA VAL A 210 -17.20 11.32 -10.35
C VAL A 210 -18.01 12.57 -10.64
N ASP A 211 -17.37 13.74 -10.49
CA ASP A 211 -17.96 15.06 -10.73
C ASP A 211 -17.33 15.68 -11.98
N TYR A 212 -17.96 15.45 -13.13
CA TYR A 212 -17.53 15.95 -14.44
C TYR A 212 -17.73 17.47 -14.63
N ILE A 213 -18.43 18.14 -13.71
CA ILE A 213 -18.62 19.60 -13.77
C ILE A 213 -17.40 20.30 -13.17
N ASN A 214 -16.85 19.74 -12.09
CA ASN A 214 -15.71 20.31 -11.36
C ASN A 214 -14.40 19.53 -11.57
N ASP A 215 -14.38 18.59 -12.51
CA ASP A 215 -13.26 17.71 -12.85
C ASP A 215 -12.57 17.09 -11.63
N ARG A 216 -13.39 16.45 -10.77
CA ARG A 216 -12.90 15.85 -9.53
C ARG A 216 -13.57 14.51 -9.22
N ILE A 217 -12.86 13.67 -8.48
CA ILE A 217 -13.37 12.39 -7.96
C ILE A 217 -13.32 12.40 -6.44
N LYS A 218 -14.43 12.03 -5.82
CA LYS A 218 -14.48 11.74 -4.38
C LYS A 218 -13.82 10.39 -4.11
N ILE A 219 -12.86 10.37 -3.20
CA ILE A 219 -12.13 9.17 -2.79
C ILE A 219 -12.13 9.01 -1.27
N VAL A 220 -12.09 7.77 -0.81
CA VAL A 220 -11.96 7.45 0.61
C VAL A 220 -10.51 7.13 0.93
N ARG A 221 -9.85 8.02 1.68
CA ARG A 221 -8.46 7.87 2.10
C ARG A 221 -8.34 6.86 3.24
N LYS A 222 -7.09 6.47 3.55
CA LYS A 222 -6.77 5.63 4.71
C LYS A 222 -7.34 6.26 5.99
N GLY A 223 -8.07 5.46 6.77
CA GLY A 223 -8.75 5.91 7.99
C GLY A 223 -10.23 6.22 7.78
N GLY A 224 -10.73 6.19 6.55
CA GLY A 224 -12.14 6.38 6.23
C GLY A 224 -12.54 7.83 5.94
N TYR A 225 -11.58 8.76 5.91
CA TYR A 225 -11.84 10.16 5.58
C TYR A 225 -12.04 10.33 4.07
N GLU A 226 -13.07 11.07 3.70
CA GLU A 226 -13.33 11.44 2.31
C GLU A 226 -12.48 12.63 1.88
N SER A 227 -12.06 12.65 0.62
CA SER A 227 -11.27 13.71 0.00
C SER A 227 -11.64 13.78 -1.48
N PHE A 228 -11.39 14.93 -2.11
CA PHE A 228 -11.44 15.03 -3.57
C PHE A 228 -10.03 14.98 -4.16
N VAL A 229 -9.93 14.46 -5.37
CA VAL A 229 -8.78 14.63 -6.26
C VAL A 229 -9.26 15.24 -7.56
N TYR A 230 -8.48 16.16 -8.11
CA TYR A 230 -8.77 16.81 -9.38
C TYR A 230 -8.04 16.10 -10.52
N TYR A 231 -8.61 16.14 -11.71
CA TYR A 231 -8.03 15.54 -12.90
C TYR A 231 -8.10 16.49 -14.11
N GLY A 232 -7.25 16.27 -15.10
CA GLY A 232 -7.21 17.06 -16.34
C GLY A 232 -8.05 16.45 -17.47
N GLU A 233 -8.06 17.13 -18.62
CA GLU A 233 -8.87 16.74 -19.79
C GLU A 233 -8.59 15.32 -20.29
N GLU A 234 -7.33 14.87 -20.26
CA GLU A 234 -6.95 13.52 -20.70
C GLU A 234 -7.61 12.42 -19.86
N VAL A 235 -7.65 12.61 -18.54
CA VAL A 235 -8.36 11.70 -17.62
C VAL A 235 -9.86 11.79 -17.83
N ARG A 236 -10.38 13.02 -18.02
CA ARG A 236 -11.80 13.26 -18.27
C ARG A 236 -12.27 12.50 -19.50
N GLN A 237 -11.57 12.63 -20.63
CA GLN A 237 -11.90 11.96 -21.87
C GLN A 237 -11.86 10.44 -21.71
N ALA A 238 -10.79 9.90 -21.12
CA ALA A 238 -10.67 8.45 -20.89
C ALA A 238 -11.80 7.90 -19.99
N LEU A 239 -12.26 8.67 -19.00
CA LEU A 239 -13.40 8.30 -18.17
C LEU A 239 -14.72 8.35 -18.95
N LEU A 240 -14.92 9.35 -19.80
CA LEU A 240 -16.13 9.46 -20.64
C LEU A 240 -16.21 8.31 -21.64
N ASP A 241 -15.11 8.01 -22.34
CA ASP A 241 -15.04 6.89 -23.29
C ASP A 241 -15.37 5.56 -22.60
N TYR A 242 -14.85 5.35 -21.39
CA TYR A 242 -15.19 4.16 -20.61
C TYR A 242 -16.64 4.15 -20.15
N MET A 243 -17.21 5.30 -19.80
CA MET A 243 -18.60 5.39 -19.37
C MET A 243 -19.57 4.96 -20.48
N GLU A 244 -19.29 5.30 -21.74
CA GLU A 244 -20.09 4.82 -22.88
C GLU A 244 -20.15 3.29 -22.94
N GLU A 245 -19.01 2.60 -22.84
CA GLU A 245 -19.00 1.12 -22.80
C GLU A 245 -19.61 0.56 -21.51
N ARG A 246 -19.36 1.23 -20.39
CA ARG A 246 -19.79 0.79 -19.05
C ARG A 246 -21.30 0.83 -18.89
N ASP A 247 -22.00 1.74 -19.56
CA ASP A 247 -23.46 1.84 -19.54
C ASP A 247 -24.14 0.70 -20.30
N GLU A 248 -23.43 0.05 -21.24
CA GLU A 248 -23.91 -1.13 -21.96
C GLU A 248 -23.71 -2.46 -21.18
N ILE A 249 -22.93 -2.43 -20.09
CA ILE A 249 -22.61 -3.62 -19.30
C ILE A 249 -23.58 -3.77 -18.14
N GLU A 250 -24.41 -4.81 -18.16
CA GLU A 250 -25.23 -5.20 -17.01
C GLU A 250 -24.34 -5.74 -15.86
N PRO A 251 -24.20 -5.03 -14.73
CA PRO A 251 -23.32 -5.45 -13.64
C PRO A 251 -23.90 -6.66 -12.89
N MET A 252 -23.01 -7.50 -12.33
CA MET A 252 -23.44 -8.55 -11.40
C MET A 252 -24.06 -7.92 -10.16
N LYS A 253 -25.11 -8.54 -9.63
CA LYS A 253 -25.79 -8.11 -8.40
C LYS A 253 -24.81 -7.77 -7.27
N GLY A 254 -24.95 -6.58 -6.71
CA GLY A 254 -24.10 -6.01 -5.65
C GLY A 254 -22.83 -5.30 -6.12
N HIS A 255 -22.74 -4.99 -7.41
CA HIS A 255 -21.63 -4.27 -8.05
C HIS A 255 -22.10 -3.15 -8.98
N GLU A 256 -23.38 -2.80 -8.97
CA GLU A 256 -24.07 -1.87 -9.87
C GLU A 256 -23.44 -0.48 -9.84
N ASN A 257 -23.10 0.00 -8.63
CA ASN A 257 -22.54 1.33 -8.42
C ASN A 257 -21.04 1.42 -8.68
N ALA A 258 -20.34 0.30 -8.94
CA ALA A 258 -18.90 0.33 -9.13
C ALA A 258 -18.53 1.00 -10.45
N LEU A 259 -17.64 2.00 -10.43
CA LEU A 259 -17.16 2.66 -11.65
C LEU A 259 -16.49 1.62 -12.56
N PHE A 260 -15.40 1.00 -12.08
CA PHE A 260 -14.65 0.02 -12.86
C PHE A 260 -15.12 -1.42 -12.61
N LEU A 261 -15.53 -2.10 -13.69
CA LEU A 261 -15.91 -3.51 -13.69
C LEU A 261 -14.82 -4.41 -14.28
N SER A 262 -14.67 -5.59 -13.69
CA SER A 262 -13.89 -6.70 -14.25
C SER A 262 -14.60 -7.33 -15.44
N SER A 263 -13.92 -8.20 -16.18
CA SER A 263 -14.54 -9.02 -17.24
C SER A 263 -15.67 -9.94 -16.74
N GLN A 264 -15.75 -10.18 -15.43
CA GLN A 264 -16.83 -10.91 -14.77
C GLN A 264 -18.00 -10.00 -14.35
N ARG A 265 -18.00 -8.74 -14.79
CA ARG A 265 -19.03 -7.72 -14.49
C ARG A 265 -19.19 -7.42 -12.98
N ARG A 266 -18.16 -7.72 -12.20
CA ARG A 266 -18.04 -7.35 -10.77
C ARG A 266 -17.07 -6.21 -10.61
N ARG A 267 -17.16 -5.43 -9.52
CA ARG A 267 -16.14 -4.42 -9.15
C ARG A 267 -14.73 -4.99 -9.32
N ILE A 268 -13.89 -4.27 -10.05
CA ILE A 268 -12.50 -4.70 -10.28
C ILE A 268 -11.74 -4.81 -8.96
N THR A 269 -10.85 -5.79 -8.84
CA THR A 269 -10.08 -5.97 -7.59
C THR A 269 -8.73 -5.27 -7.65
N VAL A 270 -8.14 -4.97 -6.50
CA VAL A 270 -6.75 -4.46 -6.39
C VAL A 270 -5.80 -5.38 -7.15
N ARG A 271 -5.95 -6.70 -7.00
CA ARG A 271 -5.10 -7.68 -7.68
C ARG A 271 -5.25 -7.62 -9.20
N SER A 272 -6.47 -7.40 -9.70
CA SER A 272 -6.72 -7.25 -11.14
C SER A 272 -6.01 -6.01 -11.69
N ILE A 273 -6.05 -4.88 -10.97
CA ILE A 273 -5.32 -3.67 -11.38
C ILE A 273 -3.80 -3.88 -11.31
N GLU A 274 -3.28 -4.58 -10.29
CA GLU A 274 -1.85 -4.91 -10.24
C GLU A 274 -1.39 -5.75 -11.43
N LEU A 275 -2.19 -6.75 -11.82
CA LEU A 275 -1.92 -7.59 -12.99
C LEU A 275 -2.03 -6.81 -14.30
N LEU A 276 -3.00 -5.90 -14.39
CA LEU A 276 -3.16 -4.97 -15.50
C LEU A 276 -1.91 -4.08 -15.65
N VAL A 277 -1.49 -3.41 -14.58
CA VAL A 277 -0.28 -2.57 -14.59
C VAL A 277 0.93 -3.39 -14.97
N LYS A 278 1.09 -4.59 -14.41
CA LYS A 278 2.20 -5.49 -14.76
C LYS A 278 2.17 -5.89 -16.23
N LYS A 279 1.00 -6.24 -16.77
CA LYS A 279 0.79 -6.66 -18.17
C LYS A 279 1.38 -5.62 -19.12
N TYR A 280 0.93 -4.38 -19.01
CA TYR A 280 1.33 -3.31 -19.93
C TYR A 280 2.73 -2.77 -19.62
N ALA A 281 3.10 -2.58 -18.35
CA ALA A 281 4.43 -2.05 -18.06
C ALA A 281 5.56 -3.00 -18.48
N SER A 282 5.31 -4.31 -18.48
CA SER A 282 6.32 -5.29 -18.90
C SER A 282 6.64 -5.28 -20.40
N THR A 283 5.80 -4.68 -21.24
CA THR A 283 6.07 -4.52 -22.68
C THR A 283 6.87 -3.25 -22.97
N VAL A 284 6.80 -2.26 -22.08
CA VAL A 284 7.48 -0.96 -22.21
C VAL A 284 8.86 -0.98 -21.56
N THR A 285 8.97 -1.59 -20.37
CA THR A 285 10.19 -1.48 -19.56
C THR A 285 10.51 -2.77 -18.80
N GLY A 286 11.80 -3.02 -18.60
CA GLY A 286 12.29 -4.10 -17.73
C GLY A 286 12.09 -3.83 -16.23
N LYS A 287 11.62 -2.61 -15.87
CA LYS A 287 11.35 -2.21 -14.50
C LYS A 287 10.11 -2.94 -13.97
N HIS A 288 10.17 -3.45 -12.74
CA HIS A 288 8.99 -4.03 -12.09
C HIS A 288 8.00 -2.95 -11.64
N ILE A 289 7.08 -2.52 -12.50
CA ILE A 289 6.10 -1.46 -12.19
C ILE A 289 4.88 -2.01 -11.44
N THR A 290 4.38 -1.23 -10.49
CA THR A 290 3.17 -1.51 -9.70
C THR A 290 2.33 -0.24 -9.61
N PRO A 291 1.05 -0.29 -9.22
CA PRO A 291 0.23 0.91 -9.07
C PRO A 291 0.85 1.98 -8.15
N HIS A 292 1.54 1.55 -7.09
CA HIS A 292 2.24 2.47 -6.19
C HIS A 292 3.44 3.18 -6.86
N LYS A 293 4.08 2.52 -7.84
CA LYS A 293 5.15 3.13 -8.65
C LYS A 293 4.57 4.13 -9.66
N LEU A 294 3.41 3.85 -10.27
CA LEU A 294 2.71 4.83 -11.10
C LEU A 294 2.38 6.10 -10.32
N ARG A 295 1.89 5.95 -9.09
CA ARG A 295 1.69 7.08 -8.17
C ARG A 295 2.99 7.84 -7.86
N SER A 296 4.11 7.13 -7.73
CA SER A 296 5.42 7.76 -7.53
C SER A 296 5.91 8.50 -8.78
N THR A 297 5.60 7.97 -9.98
CA THR A 297 5.79 8.64 -11.27
C THR A 297 4.99 9.94 -11.32
N TYR A 298 3.68 9.90 -11.06
CA TYR A 298 2.83 11.10 -11.04
C TYR A 298 3.40 12.18 -10.11
N GLY A 299 3.70 11.83 -8.86
CA GLY A 299 4.24 12.81 -7.93
C GLY A 299 5.63 13.34 -8.32
N THR A 300 6.44 12.53 -9.02
CA THR A 300 7.71 13.00 -9.61
C THR A 300 7.44 14.07 -10.65
N ASN A 301 6.52 13.80 -11.57
CA ASN A 301 6.20 14.71 -12.67
C ASN A 301 5.55 16.00 -12.15
N LEU A 302 4.60 15.88 -11.22
CA LEU A 302 4.03 17.04 -10.54
C LEU A 302 5.09 17.89 -9.83
N TYR A 303 6.07 17.26 -9.17
CA TYR A 303 7.16 18.00 -8.53
C TYR A 303 8.10 18.67 -9.54
N LYS A 304 8.40 18.03 -10.67
CA LYS A 304 9.20 18.62 -11.75
C LYS A 304 8.54 19.90 -12.29
N GLU A 305 7.22 19.85 -12.52
CA GLU A 305 6.44 20.97 -13.07
C GLU A 305 6.26 22.11 -12.06
N THR A 306 5.87 21.77 -10.82
CA THR A 306 5.47 22.79 -9.83
C THR A 306 6.63 23.27 -8.97
N GLY A 307 7.62 22.41 -8.71
CA GLY A 307 8.67 22.68 -7.75
C GLY A 307 8.21 22.81 -6.29
N ASP A 308 6.95 22.49 -5.99
CA ASP A 308 6.35 22.66 -4.67
C ASP A 308 6.11 21.29 -4.02
N ILE A 309 6.95 20.98 -3.03
CA ILE A 309 6.89 19.72 -2.30
C ILE A 309 5.63 19.60 -1.42
N TYR A 310 5.07 20.73 -0.95
CA TYR A 310 3.89 20.77 -0.11
C TYR A 310 2.64 20.49 -0.94
N LEU A 311 2.54 21.12 -2.12
CA LEU A 311 1.49 20.80 -3.09
C LEU A 311 1.49 19.31 -3.46
N VAL A 312 2.66 18.75 -3.77
CA VAL A 312 2.78 17.33 -4.09
C VAL A 312 2.34 16.44 -2.91
N ALA A 313 2.71 16.81 -1.67
CA ALA A 313 2.30 16.07 -0.49
C ALA A 313 0.78 16.11 -0.27
N ASP A 314 0.15 17.26 -0.50
CA ASP A 314 -1.29 17.47 -0.36
C ASP A 314 -2.08 16.67 -1.40
N VAL A 315 -1.72 16.81 -2.69
CA VAL A 315 -2.37 16.08 -3.79
C VAL A 315 -2.27 14.56 -3.59
N LEU A 316 -1.08 14.07 -3.23
CA LEU A 316 -0.89 12.67 -2.91
C LEU A 316 -1.61 12.27 -1.60
N GLY A 317 -1.89 13.18 -0.69
CA GLY A 317 -2.48 12.88 0.61
C GLY A 317 -1.47 12.16 1.52
N HIS A 318 -0.30 12.76 1.68
CA HIS A 318 0.73 12.38 2.66
C HIS A 318 0.54 13.17 3.95
N SER A 319 0.34 12.48 5.08
CA SER A 319 0.22 13.11 6.40
C SER A 319 1.52 13.72 6.92
N ASP A 320 2.66 13.37 6.32
CA ASP A 320 3.99 13.87 6.67
C ASP A 320 4.78 14.17 5.39
N VAL A 321 5.15 15.43 5.22
CA VAL A 321 5.92 15.93 4.06
C VAL A 321 7.29 15.25 3.95
N ASN A 322 7.86 14.75 5.04
CA ASN A 322 9.13 14.03 5.01
C ASN A 322 9.04 12.75 4.18
N THR A 323 7.84 12.16 4.06
CA THR A 323 7.59 11.05 3.15
C THR A 323 7.85 11.51 1.72
N THR A 324 7.21 12.59 1.30
CA THR A 324 7.37 13.24 -0.02
C THR A 324 8.83 13.63 -0.27
N ARG A 325 9.49 14.27 0.71
CA ARG A 325 10.90 14.69 0.58
C ARG A 325 11.85 13.51 0.35
N LYS A 326 11.65 12.39 1.06
CA LYS A 326 12.44 11.16 0.83
C LYS A 326 12.28 10.63 -0.60
N HIS A 327 11.14 10.87 -1.23
CA HIS A 327 10.88 10.42 -2.59
C HIS A 327 11.59 11.25 -3.67
N TYR A 328 11.85 12.53 -3.39
CA TYR A 328 12.37 13.49 -4.38
C TYR A 328 13.73 14.09 -4.05
N ALA A 329 14.44 13.53 -3.07
CA ALA A 329 15.76 14.02 -2.64
C ALA A 329 16.77 14.14 -3.78
N GLU A 330 16.76 13.21 -4.75
CA GLU A 330 17.64 13.25 -5.94
C GLU A 330 17.33 14.48 -6.83
N LEU A 331 16.05 14.81 -7.01
CA LEU A 331 15.61 15.98 -7.79
C LEU A 331 15.92 17.30 -7.07
N GLU A 332 15.97 17.28 -5.73
CA GLU A 332 16.35 18.44 -4.92
C GLU A 332 17.80 18.86 -5.23
N GLU A 333 18.72 17.91 -5.42
CA GLU A 333 20.12 18.18 -5.78
C GLU A 333 20.26 18.75 -7.20
N ASP A 334 19.57 18.18 -8.19
CA ASP A 334 19.60 18.71 -9.56
C ASP A 334 18.99 20.12 -9.63
N ARG A 335 17.96 20.37 -8.83
CA ARG A 335 17.34 21.69 -8.71
C ARG A 335 18.29 22.70 -8.03
N LYS A 336 19.03 22.32 -6.98
CA LYS A 336 20.07 23.19 -6.39
C LYS A 336 21.10 23.61 -7.44
N LYS A 337 21.53 22.69 -8.31
CA LYS A 337 22.46 23.01 -9.42
C LYS A 337 21.83 23.98 -10.41
N LYS A 338 20.56 23.80 -10.78
CA LYS A 338 19.83 24.66 -11.72
C LYS A 338 19.65 26.09 -11.19
N PHE A 339 19.40 26.25 -9.89
CA PHE A 339 19.14 27.54 -9.26
C PHE A 339 20.36 28.19 -8.59
N LYS A 340 21.58 27.70 -8.87
CA LYS A 340 22.82 28.23 -8.27
C LYS A 340 23.02 29.73 -8.47
N ASP A 341 22.52 30.27 -9.60
CA ASP A 341 22.66 31.68 -9.99
C ASP A 341 21.37 32.50 -9.77
N ALA A 342 20.37 31.93 -9.09
CA ALA A 342 19.06 32.57 -8.91
C ALA A 342 19.11 33.81 -8.00
N VAL A 343 20.14 33.92 -7.15
CA VAL A 343 20.36 35.09 -6.29
C VAL A 343 21.47 35.95 -6.90
N THR A 344 21.10 37.11 -7.41
CA THR A 344 22.08 38.07 -7.93
C THR A 344 22.55 38.99 -6.79
N LEU A 345 23.86 39.02 -6.53
CA LEU A 345 24.44 39.81 -5.43
C LEU A 345 24.56 41.31 -5.73
N ARG A 346 24.53 41.70 -7.01
CA ARG A 346 24.62 43.09 -7.45
C ARG A 346 23.57 43.33 -8.52
N HIS A 347 22.57 44.12 -8.19
CA HIS A 347 21.67 44.66 -9.21
C HIS A 347 22.49 45.66 -10.04
N LYS A 348 22.54 45.47 -11.37
CA LYS A 348 23.06 46.53 -12.23
C LYS A 348 22.06 47.68 -12.13
N ASP A 349 22.46 48.76 -11.49
CA ASP A 349 21.74 50.02 -11.59
C ASP A 349 21.65 50.36 -13.07
N ASN A 350 20.45 50.25 -13.64
CA ASN A 350 20.17 50.76 -14.97
C ASN A 350 20.37 52.28 -14.90
N GLN A 351 21.54 52.74 -15.33
CA GLN A 351 21.75 54.14 -15.65
C GLN A 351 20.90 54.47 -16.88
N PHE A 352 20.09 55.51 -16.72
CA PHE A 352 19.14 56.07 -17.67
C PHE A 352 19.76 56.48 -18.99
#